data_AF-A0A4V1XHD9-F1
#
_entry.id   AF-A0A4V1XHD9-F1
#
_cell.length_a   1.000
_cell.length_b   1.000
_cell.length_c   1.000
_cell.angle_alpha   90.00
_cell.angle_beta   90.00
_cell.angle_gamma   90.00
#
_symmetry.space_group_name_H-M   'P 1'
#
loop_
_entity.id
_entity.type
_entity.pdbx_description
1 polymer ?
#
loop_
_entity_poly.entity_id
_entity_poly.type
_entity_poly.pdbx_seq_one_letter_code
_entity_poly.pdbx_strand_id
1 'polypeptide(L)'
;MQYKDTIKKFEEAVQRLEAQVNATRTSEVKIKPKKPEPYDGKGSVQSFLIQARVYLRFEGVIDKADKILAVAAFLKGDALDWFEPTLRDYLENGESDQQQATRILFQYYINFEEKLRANFGNPDEERTNLMAKAGWVDEEDDSLIDIFYKGLKDDVKDEIVKMVRFTTLDKYIAEAVKIDN
;
A
#
# COMPACT_ATOMS: atom_id res chain seq x y z
N MET A 1 0.04 19.86 50.66
CA MET A 1 0.88 20.70 49.78
C MET A 1 1.49 19.91 48.62
N GLN A 2 2.04 18.71 48.86
CA GLN A 2 2.75 17.90 47.85
C GLN A 2 1.99 17.61 46.53
N TYR A 3 0.67 17.35 46.58
CA TYR A 3 -0.11 17.03 45.37
C TYR A 3 -0.27 18.21 44.40
N LYS A 4 -0.32 19.45 44.89
CA LYS A 4 -0.44 20.63 44.03
C LYS A 4 0.84 20.87 43.24
N ASP A 5 2.00 20.62 43.85
CA ASP A 5 3.29 20.74 43.19
C ASP A 5 3.49 19.65 42.12
N THR A 6 3.00 18.44 42.40
CA THR A 6 3.03 17.34 41.42
C THR A 6 2.15 17.64 40.21
N ILE A 7 0.92 18.15 40.44
CA ILE A 7 0.01 18.54 39.35
C ILE A 7 0.66 19.63 38.47
N LYS A 8 1.23 20.66 39.09
CA LYS A 8 1.89 21.75 38.37
C LYS A 8 3.06 21.25 37.51
N LYS A 9 3.87 20.32 38.02
CA LYS A 9 4.96 19.70 37.24
C LYS A 9 4.46 18.91 36.05
N PHE A 10 3.32 18.22 36.19
CA PHE A 10 2.71 17.49 35.08
C PHE A 10 2.16 18.44 34.02
N GLU A 11 1.48 19.52 34.41
CA GLU A 11 0.98 20.53 33.47
C GLU A 11 2.12 21.17 32.66
N GLU A 12 3.23 21.52 33.33
CA GLU A 12 4.43 22.06 32.67
C GLU A 12 5.09 21.04 31.73
N ALA A 13 5.08 19.74 32.08
CA ALA A 13 5.60 18.69 31.23
C ALA A 13 4.73 18.46 29.98
N VAL A 14 3.41 18.47 30.14
CA VAL A 14 2.46 18.36 29.01
C VAL A 14 2.65 19.52 28.04
N GLN A 15 2.72 20.76 28.52
CA GLN A 15 2.93 21.92 27.65
C GLN A 15 4.26 21.87 26.90
N ARG A 16 5.34 21.37 27.53
CA ARG A 16 6.63 21.18 26.86
C ARG A 16 6.59 20.10 25.80
N LEU A 17 5.90 19.00 26.06
CA LEU A 17 5.71 17.93 25.10
C LEU A 17 4.85 18.39 23.93
N GLU A 18 3.77 19.14 24.17
CA GLU A 18 2.95 19.74 23.12
C GLU A 18 3.75 20.72 22.26
N ALA A 19 4.57 21.57 22.88
CA ALA A 19 5.45 22.49 22.17
C ALA A 19 6.54 21.74 21.36
N GLN A 20 7.12 20.66 21.90
CA GLN A 20 8.05 19.81 21.17
C GLN A 20 7.37 19.09 20.01
N VAL A 21 6.19 18.51 20.20
CA VAL A 21 5.42 17.87 19.12
C VAL A 21 5.09 18.87 18.03
N ASN A 22 4.68 20.09 18.38
CA ASN A 22 4.39 21.15 17.41
C ASN A 22 5.65 21.69 16.71
N ALA A 23 6.79 21.77 17.39
CA ALA A 23 8.07 22.18 16.79
C ALA A 23 8.72 21.07 15.94
N THR A 24 8.46 19.80 16.28
CA THR A 24 8.94 18.61 15.54
C THR A 24 7.98 18.19 14.44
N ARG A 25 6.81 18.85 14.31
CA ARG A 25 6.09 18.94 13.04
C ARG A 25 6.92 19.81 12.09
N THR A 26 8.09 19.31 11.69
CA THR A 26 8.62 19.57 10.37
C THR A 26 7.45 19.40 9.41
N SER A 27 7.24 20.35 8.51
CA SER A 27 6.27 20.26 7.45
C SER A 27 6.39 18.88 6.80
N GLU A 28 5.53 17.94 7.20
CA GLU A 28 5.51 16.60 6.66
C GLU A 28 5.27 16.79 5.17
N VAL A 29 6.29 16.54 4.36
CA VAL A 29 6.12 16.46 2.91
C VAL A 29 5.20 15.27 2.71
N LYS A 30 3.89 15.54 2.65
CA LYS A 30 2.87 14.52 2.39
C LYS A 30 3.01 14.13 0.93
N ILE A 31 3.87 13.16 0.67
CA ILE A 31 3.92 12.43 -0.59
C ILE A 31 2.53 11.82 -0.75
N LYS A 32 1.77 12.34 -1.70
CA LYS A 32 0.47 11.77 -2.08
C LYS A 32 0.74 10.84 -3.24
N PRO A 33 0.73 9.51 -3.05
CA PRO A 33 0.92 8.61 -4.17
C PRO A 33 -0.23 8.80 -5.15
N LYS A 34 0.04 8.51 -6.42
CA LYS A 34 -1.03 8.39 -7.41
C LYS A 34 -1.96 7.26 -6.98
N LYS A 35 -3.27 7.48 -7.10
CA LYS A 35 -4.27 6.42 -6.94
C LYS A 35 -4.03 5.34 -8.00
N PRO A 36 -4.33 4.06 -7.70
CA PRO A 36 -4.28 3.00 -8.70
C PRO A 36 -5.17 3.34 -9.90
N GLU A 37 -4.69 3.03 -11.11
CA GLU A 37 -5.53 3.04 -12.30
C GLU A 37 -6.69 2.05 -12.12
N PRO A 38 -7.94 2.40 -12.51
CA PRO A 38 -9.06 1.48 -12.42
C PRO A 38 -8.82 0.21 -13.25
N TYR A 39 -9.03 -0.95 -12.64
CA TYR A 39 -8.75 -2.26 -13.24
C TYR A 39 -10.02 -2.94 -13.73
N ASP A 40 -10.12 -3.23 -15.03
CA ASP A 40 -11.26 -3.89 -15.65
C ASP A 40 -11.13 -5.42 -15.78
N GLY A 41 -10.03 -5.99 -15.29
CA GLY A 41 -9.70 -7.40 -15.51
C GLY A 41 -8.76 -7.63 -16.69
N LYS A 42 -8.35 -6.57 -17.42
CA LYS A 42 -7.42 -6.67 -18.54
C LYS A 42 -6.06 -6.06 -18.23
N GLY A 43 -5.02 -6.62 -18.82
CA GLY A 43 -3.63 -6.23 -18.57
C GLY A 43 -3.03 -6.96 -17.36
N SER A 44 -1.96 -6.41 -16.79
CA SER A 44 -1.23 -7.08 -15.69
C SER A 44 -1.90 -6.80 -14.35
N VAL A 45 -2.55 -7.83 -13.79
CA VAL A 45 -3.08 -7.83 -12.42
C VAL A 45 -1.98 -7.51 -11.40
N GLN A 46 -0.73 -7.90 -11.66
CA GLN A 46 0.39 -7.58 -10.78
C GLN A 46 0.68 -6.08 -10.74
N SER A 47 0.72 -5.44 -11.90
CA SER A 47 0.94 -3.99 -11.97
C SER A 47 -0.14 -3.22 -11.21
N PHE A 48 -1.39 -3.67 -11.28
CA PHE A 48 -2.49 -3.12 -10.48
C PHE A 48 -2.28 -3.34 -8.97
N LEU A 49 -1.98 -4.58 -8.55
CA LEU A 49 -1.78 -4.92 -7.14
C LEU A 49 -0.59 -4.19 -6.50
N ILE A 50 0.48 -3.93 -7.26
CA ILE A 50 1.62 -3.15 -6.79
C ILE A 50 1.22 -1.68 -6.56
N GLN A 51 0.52 -1.06 -7.51
CA GLN A 51 -0.02 0.29 -7.32
C GLN A 51 -0.94 0.36 -6.10
N ALA A 52 -1.82 -0.63 -5.92
CA ALA A 52 -2.71 -0.75 -4.77
C ALA A 52 -1.93 -0.83 -3.45
N ARG A 53 -0.88 -1.66 -3.35
CA ARG A 53 -0.04 -1.78 -2.14
C ARG A 53 0.65 -0.48 -1.79
N VAL A 54 1.20 0.22 -2.79
CA VAL A 54 1.83 1.53 -2.59
C VAL A 54 0.81 2.52 -2.07
N TYR A 55 -0.34 2.62 -2.72
CA TYR A 55 -1.43 3.50 -2.29
C TYR A 55 -1.86 3.23 -0.85
N LEU A 56 -2.16 1.97 -0.50
CA LEU A 56 -2.56 1.57 0.85
C LEU A 56 -1.51 1.91 1.92
N ARG A 57 -0.22 1.80 1.59
CA ARG A 57 0.87 2.13 2.51
C ARG A 57 0.87 3.61 2.89
N PHE A 58 0.69 4.51 1.92
CA PHE A 58 0.67 5.95 2.17
C PHE A 58 -0.65 6.43 2.78
N GLU A 59 -1.78 5.79 2.44
CA GLU A 59 -3.06 6.07 3.11
C GLU A 59 -3.09 5.56 4.56
N GLY A 60 -2.10 4.76 4.97
CA GLY A 60 -1.99 4.26 6.34
C GLY A 60 -3.13 3.30 6.73
N VAL A 61 -3.74 2.63 5.74
CA VAL A 61 -4.82 1.66 6.00
C VAL A 61 -4.21 0.42 6.66
N ILE A 62 -4.62 0.13 7.89
CA ILE A 62 -4.09 -0.99 8.67
C ILE A 62 -5.01 -2.21 8.57
N ASP A 63 -6.31 -1.99 8.73
CA ASP A 63 -7.31 -3.05 8.78
C ASP A 63 -7.38 -3.84 7.46
N LYS A 64 -7.55 -5.15 7.58
CA LYS A 64 -7.47 -6.07 6.45
C LYS A 64 -8.69 -5.94 5.53
N ALA A 65 -9.87 -5.77 6.11
CA ALA A 65 -11.09 -5.56 5.34
C ALA A 65 -11.07 -4.18 4.70
N ASP A 66 -10.65 -3.13 5.42
CA ASP A 66 -10.54 -1.78 4.87
C ASP A 66 -9.57 -1.72 3.68
N LYS A 67 -8.47 -2.49 3.71
CA LYS A 67 -7.58 -2.63 2.54
C LYS A 67 -8.30 -3.23 1.35
N ILE A 68 -9.07 -4.29 1.56
CA ILE A 68 -9.84 -4.94 0.48
C ILE A 68 -10.87 -3.97 -0.08
N LEU A 69 -11.62 -3.27 0.78
CA LEU A 69 -12.62 -2.28 0.37
C LEU A 69 -11.99 -1.12 -0.41
N ALA A 70 -10.88 -0.58 0.07
CA ALA A 70 -10.17 0.51 -0.58
C ALA A 70 -9.66 0.11 -1.98
N VAL A 71 -9.19 -1.12 -2.17
CA VAL A 71 -8.72 -1.61 -3.46
C VAL A 71 -9.89 -2.00 -4.38
N ALA A 72 -10.94 -2.59 -3.82
CA ALA A 72 -12.16 -2.95 -4.55
C ALA A 72 -12.82 -1.73 -5.20
N ALA A 73 -12.71 -0.54 -4.59
CA ALA A 73 -13.19 0.72 -5.16
C ALA A 73 -12.51 1.11 -6.50
N PHE A 74 -11.38 0.50 -6.84
CA PHE A 74 -10.69 0.69 -8.12
C PHE A 74 -10.97 -0.43 -9.13
N LEU A 75 -11.79 -1.44 -8.79
CA LEU A 75 -12.24 -2.43 -9.76
C LEU A 75 -13.38 -1.85 -10.62
N LYS A 76 -13.42 -2.25 -11.89
CA LYS A 76 -14.49 -1.96 -12.84
C LYS A 76 -14.68 -3.15 -13.78
N GLY A 77 -15.68 -3.08 -14.66
CA GLY A 77 -15.90 -4.10 -15.71
C GLY A 77 -15.88 -5.53 -15.16
N ASP A 78 -15.27 -6.45 -15.90
CA ASP A 78 -15.24 -7.88 -15.58
C ASP A 78 -14.65 -8.17 -14.18
N ALA A 79 -13.67 -7.37 -13.74
CA ALA A 79 -13.09 -7.50 -12.40
C ALA A 79 -14.07 -7.11 -11.29
N LEU A 80 -14.85 -6.05 -11.48
CA LEU A 80 -15.88 -5.69 -10.53
C LEU A 80 -17.04 -6.68 -10.57
N ASP A 81 -17.52 -7.07 -11.75
CA ASP A 81 -18.63 -8.02 -11.91
C ASP A 81 -18.33 -9.36 -11.24
N TRP A 82 -17.07 -9.81 -11.30
CA TRP A 82 -16.61 -11.01 -10.57
C TRP A 82 -16.62 -10.81 -9.04
N PHE A 83 -16.20 -9.65 -8.56
CA PHE A 83 -16.03 -9.41 -7.13
C PHE A 83 -17.32 -9.01 -6.42
N GLU A 84 -18.23 -8.38 -7.17
CA GLU A 84 -19.45 -7.74 -6.68
C GLU A 84 -20.28 -8.64 -5.75
N PRO A 85 -20.53 -9.93 -6.05
CA PRO A 85 -21.37 -10.75 -5.16
C PRO A 85 -20.73 -10.95 -3.78
N THR A 86 -19.40 -11.06 -3.73
CA THR A 86 -18.66 -11.23 -2.48
C THR A 86 -18.57 -9.91 -1.71
N LEU A 87 -18.36 -8.80 -2.43
CA LEU A 87 -18.34 -7.46 -1.85
C LEU A 87 -19.70 -7.08 -1.27
N ARG A 88 -20.79 -7.35 -2.00
CA ARG A 88 -22.16 -7.14 -1.56
C ARG A 88 -22.47 -7.92 -0.30
N ASP A 89 -22.15 -9.22 -0.29
CA ASP A 89 -22.38 -10.09 0.88
C ASP A 89 -21.65 -9.54 2.12
N TYR A 90 -20.41 -9.06 1.97
CA TYR A 90 -19.68 -8.46 3.08
C TYR A 90 -20.30 -7.15 3.60
N LEU A 91 -20.78 -6.29 2.69
CA LEU A 91 -21.32 -4.97 3.02
C LEU A 91 -22.76 -5.01 3.56
N GLU A 92 -23.56 -5.97 3.11
CA GLU A 92 -25.00 -6.05 3.42
C GLU A 92 -25.31 -7.00 4.59
N ASN A 93 -24.42 -7.96 4.90
CA ASN A 93 -24.65 -8.98 5.93
C ASN A 93 -23.67 -8.87 7.10
N GLY A 94 -24.17 -9.17 8.31
CA GLY A 94 -23.31 -9.34 9.49
C GLY A 94 -22.44 -10.59 9.37
N GLU A 95 -21.33 -10.65 10.12
CA GLU A 95 -20.33 -11.72 10.01
C GLU A 95 -20.92 -13.13 10.14
N SER A 96 -21.92 -13.34 11.00
CA SER A 96 -22.60 -14.65 11.15
C SER A 96 -23.38 -15.07 9.91
N ASP A 97 -23.89 -14.11 9.16
CA ASP A 97 -24.85 -14.32 8.07
C ASP A 97 -24.16 -14.29 6.70
N GLN A 98 -22.93 -13.76 6.64
CA GLN A 98 -22.06 -13.83 5.47
C GLN A 98 -21.80 -15.26 5.02
N GLN A 99 -21.56 -15.43 3.73
CA GLN A 99 -21.09 -16.71 3.19
C GLN A 99 -19.70 -17.03 3.75
N GLN A 100 -19.41 -18.32 3.93
CA GLN A 100 -18.09 -18.77 4.40
C GLN A 100 -16.96 -18.28 3.48
N ALA A 101 -17.20 -18.28 2.16
CA ALA A 101 -16.21 -17.82 1.19
C ALA A 101 -15.89 -16.32 1.34
N THR A 102 -16.88 -15.49 1.70
CA THR A 102 -16.73 -14.07 1.99
C THR A 102 -15.89 -13.86 3.24
N ARG A 103 -16.24 -14.54 4.34
CA ARG A 103 -15.47 -14.46 5.59
C ARG A 103 -14.00 -14.85 5.39
N ILE A 104 -13.74 -15.96 4.69
CA ILE A 104 -12.38 -16.42 4.39
C ILE A 104 -11.64 -15.37 3.56
N LEU A 105 -12.27 -14.82 2.52
CA LEU A 105 -11.65 -13.81 1.68
C LEU A 105 -11.27 -12.56 2.48
N PHE A 106 -12.18 -12.04 3.31
CA PHE A 106 -11.97 -10.81 4.07
C PHE A 106 -11.07 -10.99 5.29
N GLN A 107 -10.76 -12.23 5.70
CA GLN A 107 -9.89 -12.52 6.83
C GLN A 107 -8.46 -11.97 6.64
N TYR A 108 -7.95 -11.98 5.40
CA TYR A 108 -6.62 -11.48 5.08
C TYR A 108 -6.57 -10.83 3.70
N TYR A 109 -5.90 -9.68 3.60
CA TYR A 109 -5.69 -9.00 2.32
C TYR A 109 -5.02 -9.89 1.26
N ILE A 110 -4.12 -10.80 1.67
CA ILE A 110 -3.48 -11.75 0.74
C ILE A 110 -4.48 -12.67 0.06
N ASN A 111 -5.57 -13.05 0.74
CA ASN A 111 -6.60 -13.93 0.17
C ASN A 111 -7.31 -13.25 -1.00
N PHE A 112 -7.57 -11.94 -0.88
CA PHE A 112 -8.09 -11.13 -1.98
C PHE A 112 -7.12 -11.08 -3.16
N GLU A 113 -5.84 -10.80 -2.90
CA GLU A 113 -4.85 -10.72 -3.98
C GLU A 113 -4.66 -12.07 -4.70
N GLU A 114 -4.64 -13.18 -3.96
CA GLU A 114 -4.52 -14.52 -4.53
C GLU A 114 -5.72 -14.87 -5.40
N LYS A 115 -6.95 -14.58 -4.94
CA LYS A 115 -8.14 -14.79 -5.78
C LYS A 115 -8.15 -13.90 -7.02
N LEU A 116 -7.72 -12.64 -6.90
CA LEU A 116 -7.64 -11.73 -8.04
C LEU A 116 -6.60 -12.22 -9.07
N ARG A 117 -5.44 -12.70 -8.62
CA ARG A 117 -4.42 -13.33 -9.49
C ARG A 117 -4.93 -14.63 -10.10
N ALA A 118 -5.61 -15.48 -9.35
CA ALA A 118 -6.16 -16.72 -9.89
C ALA A 118 -7.20 -16.46 -10.99
N ASN A 119 -7.98 -15.38 -10.88
CA ASN A 119 -9.05 -15.08 -11.83
C ASN A 119 -8.58 -14.25 -13.05
N PHE A 120 -7.58 -13.37 -12.88
CA PHE A 120 -7.14 -12.43 -13.92
C PHE A 120 -5.64 -12.44 -14.21
N GLY A 121 -4.88 -13.32 -13.56
CA GLY A 121 -3.44 -13.45 -13.76
C GLY A 121 -3.11 -14.19 -15.04
N ASN A 122 -1.97 -13.84 -15.63
CA ASN A 122 -1.37 -14.61 -16.71
C ASN A 122 -0.54 -15.77 -16.09
N PRO A 123 -0.81 -17.04 -16.44
CA PRO A 123 -0.05 -18.19 -15.93
C PRO A 123 1.47 -18.09 -16.11
N ASP A 124 1.93 -17.42 -17.17
CA ASP A 124 3.36 -17.23 -17.43
C ASP A 124 3.99 -16.17 -16.51
N GLU A 125 3.25 -15.09 -16.21
CA GLU A 125 3.66 -14.10 -15.20
C GLU A 125 3.67 -14.72 -13.80
N GLU A 126 2.72 -15.61 -13.51
CA GLU A 126 2.66 -16.32 -12.23
C GLU A 126 3.84 -17.30 -12.08
N ARG A 127 4.18 -18.06 -13.12
CA ARG A 127 5.38 -18.90 -13.16
C ARG A 127 6.65 -18.08 -12.91
N THR A 128 6.78 -16.95 -13.59
CA THR A 128 7.94 -16.05 -13.43
C THR A 128 8.02 -15.50 -12.00
N ASN A 129 6.89 -15.10 -11.42
CA ASN A 129 6.81 -14.64 -10.02
C ASN A 129 7.11 -15.75 -9.01
N LEU A 130 6.69 -16.98 -9.26
CA LEU A 130 6.99 -18.13 -8.39
C LEU A 130 8.47 -18.49 -8.45
N MET A 131 9.08 -18.42 -9.63
CA MET A 131 10.53 -18.58 -9.80
C MET A 131 11.30 -17.49 -9.05
N ALA A 132 10.87 -16.23 -9.12
CA ALA A 132 11.44 -15.13 -8.36
C ALA A 132 11.30 -15.33 -6.83
N LYS A 133 10.08 -15.62 -6.34
CA LYS A 133 9.81 -15.89 -4.92
C LYS A 133 10.56 -17.09 -4.35
N ALA A 134 10.84 -18.09 -5.19
CA ALA A 134 11.59 -19.28 -4.80
C ALA A 134 13.12 -19.07 -4.88
N GLY A 135 13.58 -17.83 -5.11
CA GLY A 135 14.99 -17.47 -5.14
C GLY A 135 15.74 -17.97 -6.37
N TRP A 136 15.04 -18.26 -7.48
CA TRP A 136 15.65 -18.66 -8.75
C TRP A 136 15.94 -17.46 -9.66
N VAL A 137 15.53 -16.24 -9.24
CA VAL A 137 15.77 -14.98 -9.93
C VAL A 137 16.24 -13.94 -8.90
N ASP A 138 17.50 -13.52 -8.97
CA ASP A 138 18.18 -12.65 -7.99
C ASP A 138 17.76 -11.16 -8.02
N GLU A 139 16.48 -10.82 -8.28
CA GLU A 139 16.04 -9.45 -8.62
C GLU A 139 14.75 -8.98 -7.91
N GLU A 140 14.49 -9.42 -6.67
CA GLU A 140 13.22 -9.10 -5.97
C GLU A 140 13.03 -7.60 -5.70
N ASP A 141 14.11 -6.85 -5.48
CA ASP A 141 14.08 -5.38 -5.31
C ASP A 141 14.03 -4.63 -6.66
N ASP A 142 14.59 -5.18 -7.73
CA ASP A 142 14.68 -4.52 -9.05
C ASP A 142 13.29 -4.36 -9.70
N SER A 143 12.38 -5.31 -9.50
CA SER A 143 11.02 -5.24 -10.05
C SER A 143 10.15 -4.14 -9.41
N LEU A 144 10.28 -3.93 -8.09
CA LEU A 144 9.55 -2.87 -7.37
C LEU A 144 10.19 -1.51 -7.60
N ILE A 145 11.51 -1.45 -7.72
CA ILE A 145 12.26 -0.24 -8.07
C ILE A 145 11.88 0.23 -9.49
N ASP A 146 11.80 -0.67 -10.47
CA ASP A 146 11.45 -0.31 -11.85
C ASP A 146 10.02 0.28 -11.96
N ILE A 147 9.06 -0.30 -11.24
CA ILE A 147 7.68 0.21 -11.21
C ILE A 147 7.61 1.55 -10.49
N PHE A 148 8.32 1.70 -9.36
CA PHE A 148 8.38 2.98 -8.64
C PHE A 148 9.05 4.07 -9.50
N TYR A 149 10.15 3.75 -10.17
CA TYR A 149 10.84 4.64 -11.12
C TYR A 149 9.90 5.16 -12.20
N LYS A 150 9.09 4.30 -12.82
CA LYS A 150 8.11 4.68 -13.84
C LYS A 150 7.07 5.70 -13.32
N GLY A 151 6.77 5.69 -12.03
CA GLY A 151 5.83 6.60 -11.37
C GLY A 151 6.42 7.94 -10.92
N LEU A 152 7.74 8.13 -10.99
CA LEU A 152 8.39 9.40 -10.63
C LEU A 152 8.19 10.48 -11.70
N LYS A 153 8.32 11.75 -11.30
CA LYS A 153 8.40 12.86 -12.25
C LYS A 153 9.70 12.75 -13.07
N ASP A 154 9.69 13.27 -14.30
CA ASP A 154 10.80 13.07 -15.23
C ASP A 154 12.10 13.76 -14.79
N ASP A 155 12.00 14.92 -14.12
CA ASP A 155 13.12 15.62 -13.48
C ASP A 155 13.76 14.79 -12.35
N VAL A 156 12.95 14.10 -11.55
CA VAL A 156 13.43 13.19 -10.49
C VAL A 156 14.09 11.94 -11.10
N LYS A 157 13.54 11.42 -12.21
CA LYS A 157 14.14 10.28 -12.94
C LYS A 157 15.52 10.61 -13.52
N ASP A 158 15.69 11.82 -14.04
CA ASP A 158 16.94 12.29 -14.65
C ASP A 158 18.08 12.42 -13.63
N GLU A 159 17.77 12.73 -12.38
CA GLU A 159 18.75 12.80 -11.30
C GLU A 159 19.02 11.43 -10.67
N ILE A 160 17.98 10.61 -10.45
CA ILE A 160 18.17 9.31 -9.79
C ILE A 160 18.95 8.31 -10.66
N VAL A 161 18.87 8.43 -11.99
CA VAL A 161 19.62 7.57 -12.94
C VAL A 161 21.13 7.87 -12.93
N LYS A 162 21.54 9.05 -12.44
CA LYS A 162 22.95 9.43 -12.31
C LYS A 162 23.61 8.83 -11.07
N MET A 163 22.83 8.23 -10.16
CA MET A 163 23.29 7.63 -8.91
C MET A 163 23.61 6.13 -9.06
N VAL A 164 24.36 5.57 -8.12
CA VAL A 164 24.60 4.12 -8.05
C VAL A 164 23.27 3.40 -7.80
N ARG A 165 22.96 2.35 -8.58
CA ARG A 165 21.73 1.55 -8.40
C ARG A 165 21.62 1.05 -6.97
N PHE A 166 20.49 1.33 -6.33
CA PHE A 166 20.19 0.90 -4.98
C PHE A 166 19.64 -0.52 -5.00
N THR A 167 20.08 -1.35 -4.04
CA THR A 167 19.66 -2.76 -3.94
C THR A 167 18.42 -2.96 -3.09
N THR A 168 17.79 -1.90 -2.57
CA THR A 168 16.57 -2.00 -1.75
C THR A 168 15.59 -0.87 -2.04
N LEU A 169 14.29 -1.20 -2.11
CA LEU A 169 13.21 -0.23 -2.38
C LEU A 169 13.18 0.92 -1.36
N ASP A 170 13.38 0.66 -0.07
CA ASP A 170 13.33 1.69 0.98
C ASP A 170 14.41 2.77 0.78
N LYS A 171 15.61 2.39 0.33
CA LYS A 171 16.69 3.34 0.02
C LYS A 171 16.36 4.15 -1.23
N TYR A 172 15.76 3.49 -2.23
CA TYR A 172 15.35 4.13 -3.48
C TYR A 172 14.28 5.21 -3.24
N ILE A 173 13.27 4.90 -2.42
CA ILE A 173 12.22 5.85 -2.04
C ILE A 173 12.82 7.06 -1.31
N ALA A 174 13.72 6.82 -0.35
CA ALA A 174 14.33 7.90 0.43
C ALA A 174 15.10 8.90 -0.45
N GLU A 175 15.83 8.41 -1.45
CA GLU A 175 16.61 9.29 -2.34
C GLU A 175 15.74 10.00 -3.37
N ALA A 176 14.71 9.35 -3.92
CA ALA A 176 13.75 10.00 -4.80
C ALA A 176 13.05 11.19 -4.11
N VAL A 177 12.72 11.05 -2.82
CA VAL A 177 12.14 12.12 -2.00
C VAL A 177 13.13 13.25 -1.74
N LYS A 178 14.42 12.95 -1.62
CA LYS A 178 15.47 13.94 -1.42
C LYS A 178 15.76 14.74 -2.69
N ILE A 179 15.58 14.14 -3.86
CA ILE A 179 15.75 14.80 -5.17
C ILE A 179 14.56 15.72 -5.49
N ASP A 180 13.33 15.33 -5.11
CA ASP A 180 12.12 16.13 -5.35
C ASP A 180 11.99 17.37 -4.44
N ASN A 181 12.80 17.46 -3.38
CA ASN A 181 12.85 18.58 -2.42
C ASN A 181 13.95 19.59 -2.78
#